data_AF-A0A6N3BES5-F1
#
_entry.id   AF-A0A6N3BES5-F1
#
_cell.length_a   1.000
_cell.length_b   1.000
_cell.length_c   1.000
_cell.angle_alpha   90.00
_cell.angle_beta   90.00
_cell.angle_gamma   90.00
#
_symmetry.space_group_name_H-M   'P 1'
#
loop_
_entity.id
_entity.type
_entity.pdbx_description
1 polymer ?
#
loop_
_entity_poly.entity_id
_entity_poly.type
_entity_poly.pdbx_seq_one_letter_code
_entity_poly.pdbx_strand_id
1 'polypeptide(L)' 'MINILKLKGKIVEAGMNISSLSRELKMDRSTFYRKLNEDGTYFSIKEINIMIAELNLSFDDVKKIFFNQLVA' A
#
# COMPACT_ATOMS: atom_id res chain seq x y z
N MET A 1 9.34 3.28 -6.76
CA MET A 1 8.06 4.03 -6.79
C MET A 1 6.89 3.07 -6.67
N ILE A 2 5.94 3.34 -5.76
CA ILE A 2 4.76 2.49 -5.53
C ILE A 2 3.70 2.78 -6.59
N ASN A 3 3.03 1.74 -7.10
CA ASN A 3 1.88 1.92 -7.98
C ASN A 3 0.62 2.28 -7.16
N ILE A 4 0.45 3.58 -6.91
CA ILE A 4 -0.65 4.13 -6.09
C ILE A 4 -2.02 3.77 -6.67
N LEU A 5 -2.16 3.77 -8.00
CA LEU A 5 -3.43 3.45 -8.65
C LEU A 5 -3.86 2.00 -8.38
N LYS A 6 -2.92 1.05 -8.51
CA LYS A 6 -3.19 -0.36 -8.19
C LYS A 6 -3.51 -0.56 -6.72
N LEU A 7 -2.76 0.09 -5.81
CA LEU A 7 -3.04 0.00 -4.38
C LEU A 7 -4.44 0.53 -4.05
N LYS A 8 -4.82 1.69 -4.59
CA LYS A 8 -6.16 2.26 -4.39
C LYS A 8 -7.27 1.34 -4.91
N GLY A 9 -7.05 0.71 -6.08
CA GLY A 9 -7.98 -0.31 -6.60
C GLY A 9 -8.18 -1.45 -5.62
N LYS A 10 -7.08 -2.02 -5.10
CA LYS A 10 -7.13 -3.12 -4.13
C LYS A 10 -7.80 -2.75 -2.81
N ILE A 11 -7.60 -1.51 -2.34
CA ILE A 11 -8.29 -1.00 -1.16
C ILE A 11 -9.81 -1.03 -1.35
N VAL A 12 -10.29 -0.56 -2.50
CA VAL A 12 -11.72 -0.53 -2.81
C VAL A 12 -12.28 -1.94 -3.06
N GLU A 13 -11.53 -2.80 -3.75
CA GLU A 13 -11.90 -4.22 -3.96
C GLU A 13 -12.07 -4.98 -2.64
N ALA A 14 -11.27 -4.65 -1.63
CA ALA A 14 -11.38 -5.22 -0.28
C ALA A 14 -12.49 -4.57 0.58
N GLY A 15 -13.29 -3.65 0.02
CA GLY A 15 -14.35 -2.93 0.75
C GLY A 15 -13.82 -1.94 1.79
N MET A 16 -12.52 -1.61 1.73
CA MET A 16 -11.88 -0.68 2.65
C MET A 16 -11.77 0.72 2.04
N ASN A 17 -11.36 1.68 2.86
CA ASN A 17 -10.93 3.00 2.41
C ASN A 17 -9.61 3.38 3.08
N ILE A 18 -9.00 4.48 2.65
CA ILE A 18 -7.72 4.93 3.21
C ILE A 18 -7.82 5.15 4.73
N SER A 19 -8.96 5.62 5.24
CA SER A 19 -9.13 5.87 6.68
C SER A 19 -9.14 4.58 7.49
N SER A 20 -9.84 3.54 7.02
CA SER A 20 -9.85 2.23 7.69
C SER A 20 -8.48 1.56 7.60
N LEU A 21 -7.83 1.58 6.44
CA LEU A 21 -6.51 0.97 6.28
C LEU A 21 -5.44 1.69 7.11
N SER A 22 -5.46 3.03 7.17
CA SER A 22 -4.58 3.81 8.05
C SER A 22 -4.73 3.42 9.52
N ARG A 23 -5.96 3.11 9.97
CA ARG A 23 -6.22 2.64 11.33
C ARG A 23 -5.57 1.28 11.60
N GLU A 24 -5.69 0.32 10.69
CA GLU A 24 -5.05 -1.01 10.83
C GLU A 24 -3.52 -0.91 10.83
N LEU A 25 -2.99 0.01 10.03
CA LEU A 25 -1.56 0.32 9.99
C LEU A 25 -1.06 1.13 11.20
N LYS A 26 -1.96 1.54 12.10
CA LYS A 26 -1.66 2.41 13.24
C LYS A 26 -0.93 3.70 12.83
N MET A 27 -1.32 4.27 11.69
CA MET A 27 -0.78 5.53 11.19
C MET A 27 -1.89 6.54 10.92
N ASP A 28 -1.54 7.82 10.97
CA ASP A 28 -2.44 8.88 10.57
C ASP A 28 -2.59 8.95 9.04
N ARG A 29 -3.73 9.48 8.59
CA ARG A 29 -4.04 9.61 7.16
C ARG A 29 -3.03 10.48 6.42
N SER A 30 -2.53 11.54 7.05
CA SER A 30 -1.52 12.43 6.46
C SER A 30 -0.20 11.70 6.18
N THR A 31 0.25 10.86 7.11
CA THR A 31 1.43 10.01 6.94
C THR A 31 1.22 8.98 5.83
N PHE A 32 0.03 8.38 5.73
CA PHE A 32 -0.30 7.48 4.63
C PHE A 32 -0.21 8.20 3.28
N TYR A 33 -0.84 9.37 3.13
CA TYR A 33 -0.78 10.14 1.87
C TYR A 33 0.65 10.62 1.55
N ARG A 34 1.42 11.02 2.55
CA ARG A 34 2.83 11.37 2.37
C ARG A 34 3.64 10.19 1.84
N LYS A 35 3.46 8.98 2.41
CA LYS A 35 4.07 7.73 1.92
C LYS A 35 3.66 7.36 0.49
N LEU A 36 2.47 7.79 0.04
CA LEU A 36 2.07 7.58 -1.35
C LEU A 36 2.75 8.56 -2.32
N ASN A 37 3.00 9.80 -1.88
CA ASN A 37 3.38 10.89 -2.77
C ASN A 37 4.87 11.29 -2.69
N GLU A 38 5.59 10.90 -1.64
CA GLU A 38 7.01 11.21 -1.50
C GLU A 38 7.90 10.12 -2.13
N ASP A 39 8.75 10.54 -3.06
CA ASP A 39 9.90 9.76 -3.49
C ASP A 39 10.91 9.66 -2.32
N GLY A 40 10.83 8.55 -1.58
CA GLY A 40 11.75 8.23 -0.49
C GLY A 40 11.09 7.63 0.76
N THR A 41 9.78 7.85 0.95
CA THR A 41 9.08 7.37 2.14
C THR A 41 8.32 6.08 1.81
N TYR A 42 8.95 4.94 2.09
CA TYR A 42 8.37 3.62 1.80
C TYR A 42 7.52 3.09 2.97
N PHE A 43 6.57 2.21 2.64
CA PHE A 43 5.97 1.36 3.66
C PHE A 43 7.03 0.36 4.16
N SER A 44 7.12 0.19 5.47
CA SER A 44 7.96 -0.85 6.08
C SER A 44 7.42 -2.23 5.71
N ILE A 45 8.26 -3.27 5.79
CA ILE A 45 7.84 -4.66 5.57
C ILE A 45 6.65 -5.03 6.47
N LYS A 46 6.62 -4.53 7.71
CA LYS A 46 5.51 -4.75 8.65
C LYS A 46 4.20 -4.12 8.15
N GLU A 47 4.26 -2.88 7.66
CA GLU A 47 3.10 -2.18 7.08
C GLU A 47 2.60 -2.92 5.83
N ILE A 48 3.52 -3.36 4.96
CA ILE A 48 3.18 -4.13 3.76
C ILE A 48 2.52 -5.47 4.14
N ASN A 49 3.04 -6.19 5.14
CA ASN A 49 2.43 -7.45 5.59
C ASN A 49 1.01 -7.26 6.12
N ILE A 50 0.74 -6.16 6.83
CA ILE A 50 -0.62 -5.81 7.25
C ILE A 50 -1.49 -5.55 6.02
N MET A 51 -1.00 -4.76 5.05
CA MET A 51 -1.74 -4.53 3.79
C MET A 51 -2.02 -5.81 3.01
N ILE A 52 -1.10 -6.77 2.99
CA ILE A 52 -1.29 -8.06 2.33
C ILE A 52 -2.45 -8.81 2.98
N ALA A 53 -2.50 -8.86 4.31
CA ALA A 53 -3.56 -9.52 5.05
C ALA A 53 -4.92 -8.82 4.87
N GLU A 54 -4.97 -7.50 5.08
CA GLU A 54 -6.21 -6.72 5.05
C GLU A 54 -6.81 -6.59 3.64
N LEU A 55 -5.97 -6.46 2.62
CA LEU A 55 -6.41 -6.28 1.23
C LEU A 55 -6.42 -7.58 0.42
N ASN A 56 -6.13 -8.71 1.06
CA ASN A 56 -6.01 -10.03 0.41
C ASN A 56 -5.12 -9.99 -0.84
N LEU A 57 -3.95 -9.34 -0.75
CA LEU A 57 -3.07 -9.15 -1.89
C LEU A 57 -2.39 -10.46 -2.27
N SER A 58 -2.43 -10.81 -3.55
CA SER A 58 -1.63 -11.90 -4.07
C SER A 58 -0.15 -11.51 -4.18
N PHE A 59 0.74 -12.50 -4.31
CA PHE A 59 2.15 -12.25 -4.59
C PHE A 59 2.37 -11.40 -5.85
N ASP A 60 1.51 -11.57 -6.86
CA ASP A 60 1.56 -10.79 -8.08
C ASP A 60 1.12 -9.33 -7.86
N ASP A 61 0.10 -9.10 -7.03
CA ASP A 61 -0.32 -7.75 -6.62
C ASP A 61 0.80 -7.03 -5.87
N VAL A 62 1.44 -7.71 -4.92
CA VAL A 62 2.55 -7.15 -4.14
C VAL A 62 3.69 -6.71 -5.07
N LYS A 63 4.08 -7.56 -6.03
CA LYS A 63 5.09 -7.20 -7.05
C LYS A 63 4.67 -5.98 -7.86
N LYS A 64 3.44 -5.99 -8.38
CA LYS A 64 2.90 -4.90 -9.22
C LYS A 64 2.73 -3.58 -8.47
N ILE A 65 2.49 -3.62 -7.17
CA ILE A 65 2.26 -2.44 -6.33
C ILE A 65 3.59 -1.89 -5.79
N PHE A 66 4.40 -2.72 -5.16
CA PHE A 66 5.56 -2.25 -4.40
C PHE A 66 6.89 -2.39 -5.13
N PHE A 67 6.97 -3.27 -6.14
CA PHE A 67 8.22 -3.64 -6.82
C PHE A 67 8.25 -3.30 -8.32
N ASN A 68 7.49 -2.29 -8.76
CA ASN A 68 7.41 -1.87 -10.17
C ASN A 68 8.67 -1.14 -10.68
N GLN A 69 9.84 -1.33 -10.05
CA GLN A 69 11.11 -0.93 -10.64
C GLN A 69 11.57 -2.08 -11.54
N LEU A 70 11.72 -1.81 -12.84
CA LEU A 70 12.54 -2.65 -13.72
C LEU A 70 13.92 -2.76 -13.05
N VAL A 71 14.18 -3.90 -12.42
CA VAL A 71 15.55 -4.28 -12.08
C VAL A 71 16.13 -4.81 -13.39
N ALA A 72 16.73 -3.90 -14.15
CA ALA A 72 17.53 -4.21 -15.33
C ALA A 72 19.00 -4.42 -14.91
#